data_AF-A0A3Q2CMA9-F1
#
_entry.id   AF-A0A3Q2CMA9-F1
#
_cell.length_a   1.000
_cell.length_b   1.000
_cell.length_c   1.000
_cell.angle_alpha   90.00
_cell.angle_beta   90.00
_cell.angle_gamma   90.00
#
_symmetry.space_group_name_H-M   'P 1'
#
loop_
_entity.id
_entity.type
_entity.pdbx_description
1 polymer ?
#
loop_
_entity_poly.entity_id
_entity_poly.type
_entity_poly.pdbx_seq_one_letter_code
_entity_poly.pdbx_strand_id
1 'polypeptide(L)'
;MEEEKIKKLLTCEKEEEAMKLRALENRLEKFQVKYHEAEKINLNYLKLKSHLQQESVTYGKQIESLEEENQKHREKLDNMQVMNNNAQLAKEATKAELQQLQREMSKKENERKKIIARLRHKGEELKSQAEKAEKNVQKTITQPDDLDFDTQQVRPEITEEEENNIFPYEKAFRRISEATGCTDMQDEKYQHFEKLKQENEEVLLELKKEKELRIQQFEDMKYSEEAKLSSDMKMLEKSEHQLQIQQQSRDAAAERLAGLKKTLSSIKVQLGNLAEKLQHINLPEDKSIKVHPDSDQFVLELLTECELKIQILQEDPEGKDLKMKRDELFAKVENKSENPENQTQELGKETDF
;
A
#
# COMPACT_ATOMS: atom_id res chain seq x y z
N MET A 1 87.62 19.44 54.83
CA MET A 1 87.18 18.04 54.59
C MET A 1 85.72 17.80 54.96
N GLU A 2 85.20 18.30 56.08
CA GLU A 2 83.80 18.10 56.48
C GLU A 2 82.79 18.87 55.61
N GLU A 3 83.05 20.14 55.28
CA GLU A 3 82.17 20.93 54.40
C GLU A 3 82.02 20.32 53.00
N GLU A 4 83.07 19.69 52.49
CA GLU A 4 83.06 19.02 51.19
C GLU A 4 82.26 17.71 51.23
N LYS A 5 82.26 17.01 52.38
CA LYS A 5 81.40 15.84 52.62
C LYS A 5 79.93 16.24 52.76
N ILE A 6 79.62 17.32 53.47
CA ILE A 6 78.26 17.84 53.63
C ILE A 6 77.71 18.30 52.27
N LYS A 7 78.51 19.02 51.46
CA LYS A 7 78.11 19.38 50.09
C LYS A 7 77.82 18.16 49.22
N LYS A 8 78.67 17.13 49.28
CA LYS A 8 78.49 15.89 48.52
C LYS A 8 77.22 15.11 48.92
N LEU A 9 76.91 15.07 50.23
CA LEU A 9 75.66 14.45 50.72
C LEU A 9 74.44 15.24 50.26
N LEU A 10 74.46 16.56 50.37
CA LEU A 10 73.35 17.42 49.95
C LEU A 10 73.10 17.36 48.43
N THR A 11 74.15 17.20 47.62
CA THR A 11 74.00 17.00 46.17
C THR A 11 73.44 15.62 45.85
N CYS A 12 73.85 14.58 46.59
CA CYS A 12 73.35 13.22 46.39
C CYS A 12 71.85 13.10 46.74
N GLU A 13 71.41 13.71 47.84
CA GLU A 13 69.99 13.76 48.23
C GLU A 13 69.14 14.50 47.18
N LYS A 14 69.62 15.63 46.66
CA LYS A 14 68.94 16.39 45.60
C LYS A 14 68.85 15.61 44.29
N GLU A 15 69.87 14.83 43.94
CA GLU A 15 69.85 13.95 42.76
C GLU A 15 68.84 12.80 42.95
N GLU A 16 68.75 12.21 44.14
CA GLU A 16 67.75 11.19 44.45
C GLU A 16 66.32 11.74 44.40
N GLU A 17 66.08 12.95 44.93
CA GLU A 17 64.80 13.64 44.84
C GLU A 17 64.42 13.95 43.39
N ALA A 18 65.37 14.41 42.58
CA ALA A 18 65.16 14.66 41.16
C ALA A 18 64.82 13.37 40.38
N MET A 19 65.47 12.24 40.71
CA MET A 19 65.13 10.94 40.11
C MET A 19 63.73 10.46 40.52
N LYS A 20 63.35 10.63 41.79
CA LYS A 20 62.01 10.30 42.29
C LYS A 20 60.93 11.15 41.60
N LEU A 21 61.18 12.46 41.43
CA LEU A 21 60.27 13.36 40.73
C LEU A 21 60.05 12.91 39.27
N ARG A 22 61.14 12.66 38.54
CA ARG A 22 61.06 12.17 37.14
C ARG A 22 60.32 10.83 37.04
N ALA A 23 60.52 9.92 37.99
CA ALA A 23 59.80 8.65 38.01
C ALA A 23 58.30 8.82 38.24
N LEU A 24 57.90 9.77 39.11
CA LEU A 24 56.50 10.11 39.36
C LEU A 24 55.86 10.79 38.14
N GLU A 25 56.56 11.72 37.48
CA GLU A 25 56.10 12.37 36.25
C GLU A 25 55.86 11.35 35.13
N ASN A 26 56.83 10.47 34.88
CA ASN A 26 56.69 9.39 33.90
C ASN A 26 55.51 8.45 34.22
N ARG A 27 55.26 8.20 35.51
CA ARG A 27 54.13 7.36 35.94
C ARG A 27 52.81 8.08 35.72
N LEU A 28 52.75 9.39 35.99
CA LEU A 28 51.56 10.22 35.77
C LEU A 28 51.22 10.29 34.28
N GLU A 29 52.20 10.56 33.42
CA GLU A 29 52.00 10.61 31.97
C GLU A 29 51.46 9.27 31.43
N LYS A 30 52.04 8.14 31.87
CA LYS A 30 51.53 6.80 31.53
C LYS A 30 50.09 6.57 31.98
N PHE A 31 49.71 7.07 33.16
CA PHE A 31 48.32 6.98 33.61
C PHE A 31 47.39 7.87 32.79
N GLN A 32 47.81 9.08 32.43
CA GLN A 32 47.02 10.00 31.60
C GLN A 32 46.77 9.41 30.21
N VAL A 33 47.79 8.84 29.56
CA VAL A 33 47.63 8.17 28.26
C VAL A 33 46.63 7.02 28.36
N LYS A 34 46.78 6.14 29.37
CA LYS A 34 45.83 5.03 29.60
C LYS A 34 44.41 5.50 29.89
N TYR A 35 44.26 6.57 30.67
CA TYR A 35 42.96 7.14 30.98
C TYR A 35 42.27 7.67 29.71
N HIS A 36 42.98 8.45 28.89
CA HIS A 36 42.43 9.00 27.64
C HIS A 36 42.13 7.89 26.62
N GLU A 37 42.94 6.84 26.57
CA GLU A 37 42.66 5.67 25.74
C GLU A 37 41.40 4.93 26.20
N ALA A 38 41.26 4.68 27.50
CA ALA A 38 40.06 4.06 28.07
C ALA A 38 38.81 4.92 27.83
N GLU A 39 38.91 6.24 27.94
CA GLU A 39 37.83 7.18 27.65
C GLU A 39 37.41 7.12 26.17
N LYS A 40 38.38 7.14 25.24
CA LYS A 40 38.12 6.98 23.80
C LYS A 40 37.45 5.65 23.48
N ILE A 41 37.93 4.57 24.08
CA ILE A 41 37.35 3.23 23.93
C ILE A 41 35.90 3.23 24.45
N ASN A 42 35.65 3.78 25.63
CA ASN A 42 34.31 3.86 26.21
C ASN A 42 33.35 4.68 25.34
N LEU A 43 33.81 5.83 24.83
CA LEU A 43 33.01 6.67 23.93
C LEU A 43 32.63 5.92 22.64
N ASN A 44 33.57 5.14 22.09
CA ASN A 44 33.30 4.32 20.90
C ASN A 44 32.29 3.20 21.20
N TYR A 45 32.40 2.52 22.35
CA TYR A 45 31.42 1.52 22.76
C TYR A 45 30.02 2.10 22.96
N LEU A 46 29.92 3.30 23.56
CA LEU A 46 28.64 3.98 23.74
C LEU A 46 28.00 4.34 22.39
N LYS A 47 28.79 4.83 21.43
CA LYS A 47 28.31 5.10 20.07
C LYS A 47 27.83 3.83 19.38
N LEU A 48 28.62 2.75 19.44
CA LEU A 48 28.25 1.46 18.86
C LEU A 48 26.97 0.91 19.48
N LYS A 49 26.85 0.97 20.81
CA LYS A 49 25.64 0.54 21.51
C LYS A 49 24.41 1.35 21.08
N SER A 50 24.53 2.67 20.99
CA SER A 50 23.43 3.54 20.54
C SER A 50 23.00 3.19 19.11
N HIS A 51 23.96 2.93 18.22
CA HIS A 51 23.67 2.54 16.84
C HIS A 51 22.93 1.19 16.77
N LEU A 52 23.42 0.18 17.50
CA LEU A 52 22.78 -1.14 17.55
C LEU A 52 21.37 -1.09 18.16
N GLN A 53 21.15 -0.24 19.16
CA GLN A 53 19.81 -0.03 19.73
C GLN A 53 18.85 0.60 18.72
N GLN A 54 19.32 1.58 17.95
CA GLN A 54 18.53 2.20 16.89
C GLN A 54 18.21 1.20 15.76
N GLU A 55 19.18 0.38 15.36
CA GLU A 55 18.98 -0.68 14.37
C GLU A 55 17.98 -1.72 14.86
N SER A 56 18.10 -2.18 16.11
CA SER A 56 17.16 -3.13 16.71
C SER A 56 15.71 -2.63 16.65
N VAL A 57 15.48 -1.36 16.97
CA VAL A 57 14.14 -0.75 16.87
C VAL A 57 13.68 -0.63 15.43
N THR A 58 14.58 -0.27 14.51
CA THR A 58 14.25 -0.10 13.09
C THR A 58 13.87 -1.43 12.45
N TYR A 59 14.68 -2.48 12.67
CA TYR A 59 14.39 -3.82 12.18
C TYR A 59 13.14 -4.42 12.82
N GLY A 60 12.89 -4.18 14.12
CA GLY A 60 11.65 -4.59 14.77
C GLY A 60 10.41 -4.05 14.05
N LYS A 61 10.38 -2.74 13.76
CA LYS A 61 9.27 -2.10 13.02
C LYS A 61 9.11 -2.64 11.60
N GLN A 62 10.21 -2.92 10.91
CA GLN A 62 10.16 -3.51 9.57
C GLN A 62 9.58 -4.93 9.59
N ILE A 63 9.94 -5.73 10.60
CA ILE A 63 9.38 -7.07 10.79
C ILE A 63 7.88 -6.98 11.07
N GLU A 64 7.46 -6.13 12.02
CA GLU A 64 6.03 -5.92 12.34
C GLU A 64 5.23 -5.53 11.09
N SER A 65 5.74 -4.59 10.29
CA SER A 65 5.09 -4.17 9.03
C SER A 65 4.96 -5.32 8.02
N LEU A 66 5.99 -6.17 7.89
CA LEU A 66 5.96 -7.32 6.98
C LEU A 66 5.03 -8.43 7.50
N GLU A 67 4.93 -8.61 8.81
CA GLU A 67 4.01 -9.55 9.43
C GLU A 67 2.55 -9.12 9.23
N GLU A 68 2.25 -7.83 9.39
CA GLU A 68 0.93 -7.27 9.08
C GLU A 68 0.55 -7.46 7.61
N GLU A 69 1.48 -7.23 6.69
CA GLU A 69 1.22 -7.43 5.25
C GLU A 69 0.97 -8.90 4.92
N ASN A 70 1.77 -9.81 5.49
CA ASN A 70 1.56 -11.25 5.32
C ASN A 70 0.21 -11.70 5.87
N GLN A 71 -0.23 -11.16 7.00
CA GLN A 71 -1.53 -11.45 7.57
C GLN A 71 -2.67 -11.00 6.64
N LYS A 72 -2.59 -9.78 6.10
CA LYS A 72 -3.55 -9.27 5.10
C LYS A 72 -3.62 -10.15 3.84
N HIS A 73 -2.47 -10.61 3.34
CA HIS A 73 -2.42 -11.51 2.18
C HIS A 73 -3.06 -12.87 2.47
N ARG A 74 -2.86 -13.43 3.66
CA ARG A 74 -3.51 -14.69 4.09
C ARG A 74 -5.02 -14.53 4.17
N GLU A 75 -5.51 -13.47 4.80
CA GLU A 75 -6.95 -13.19 4.88
C GLU A 75 -7.59 -13.03 3.50
N LYS A 76 -6.89 -12.34 2.58
CA LYS A 76 -7.34 -12.21 1.20
C LYS A 76 -7.38 -13.55 0.47
N LEU A 77 -6.39 -14.41 0.68
CA LEU A 77 -6.36 -15.75 0.10
C LEU A 77 -7.51 -16.62 0.60
N ASP A 78 -7.76 -16.60 1.92
CA ASP A 78 -8.87 -17.35 2.53
C ASP A 78 -10.22 -16.89 1.99
N ASN A 79 -10.43 -15.57 1.88
CA ASN A 79 -11.65 -15.00 1.30
C ASN A 79 -11.85 -15.43 -0.17
N MET A 80 -10.78 -15.40 -0.97
CA MET A 80 -10.83 -15.86 -2.37
C MET A 80 -11.12 -17.36 -2.48
N GLN A 81 -10.57 -18.17 -1.57
CA GLN A 81 -10.83 -19.59 -1.53
C GLN A 81 -12.29 -19.90 -1.17
N VAL A 82 -12.86 -19.19 -0.20
CA VAL A 82 -14.29 -19.28 0.13
C VAL A 82 -15.15 -18.88 -1.07
N MET A 83 -14.83 -17.76 -1.73
CA MET A 83 -15.57 -17.31 -2.91
C MET A 83 -15.50 -18.33 -4.06
N ASN A 84 -14.33 -18.92 -4.30
CA ASN A 84 -14.14 -19.95 -5.31
C ASN A 84 -14.96 -21.22 -5.00
N ASN A 85 -14.95 -21.66 -3.74
CA ASN A 85 -15.76 -22.80 -3.31
C ASN A 85 -17.26 -22.53 -3.50
N ASN A 86 -17.73 -21.33 -3.14
CA ASN A 86 -19.13 -20.92 -3.36
C ASN A 86 -19.48 -20.88 -4.86
N ALA A 87 -18.60 -20.36 -5.70
CA ALA A 87 -18.80 -20.33 -7.15
C ALA A 87 -18.85 -21.76 -7.74
N GLN A 88 -18.00 -22.66 -7.26
CA GLN A 88 -18.00 -24.06 -7.68
C GLN A 88 -19.29 -24.78 -7.25
N LEU A 89 -19.74 -24.58 -6.00
CA LEU A 89 -21.02 -25.11 -5.52
C LEU A 89 -22.21 -24.57 -6.34
N ALA A 90 -22.24 -23.27 -6.63
CA ALA A 90 -23.28 -22.66 -7.46
C ALA A 90 -23.29 -23.22 -8.89
N LYS A 91 -22.11 -23.44 -9.47
CA LYS A 91 -21.96 -24.08 -10.79
C LYS A 91 -22.46 -25.53 -10.78
N GLU A 92 -22.17 -26.29 -9.73
CA GLU A 92 -22.65 -27.66 -9.60
C GLU A 92 -24.17 -27.72 -9.41
N ALA A 93 -24.73 -26.83 -8.59
CA ALA A 93 -26.18 -26.70 -8.39
C ALA A 93 -26.91 -26.38 -9.70
N THR A 94 -26.48 -25.33 -10.42
CA THR A 94 -27.08 -24.94 -11.71
C THR A 94 -26.95 -26.04 -12.77
N LYS A 95 -25.83 -26.78 -12.79
CA LYS A 95 -25.66 -27.94 -13.68
C LYS A 95 -26.64 -29.06 -13.32
N ALA A 96 -26.86 -29.33 -12.04
CA ALA A 96 -27.81 -30.35 -11.59
C ALA A 96 -29.26 -29.98 -11.95
N GLU A 97 -29.64 -28.72 -11.74
CA GLU A 97 -30.95 -28.17 -12.14
C GLU A 97 -31.16 -28.28 -13.65
N LEU A 98 -30.16 -27.91 -14.46
CA LEU A 98 -30.23 -28.02 -15.91
C LEU A 98 -30.45 -29.47 -16.35
N GLN A 99 -29.73 -30.43 -15.76
CA GLN A 99 -29.92 -31.84 -16.06
C GLN A 99 -31.32 -32.34 -15.67
N GLN A 100 -31.87 -31.85 -14.56
CA GLN A 100 -33.23 -32.18 -14.16
C GLN A 100 -34.26 -31.66 -15.17
N LEU A 101 -34.17 -30.39 -15.56
CA LEU A 101 -35.05 -29.79 -16.56
C LEU A 101 -34.96 -30.51 -17.91
N GLN A 102 -33.76 -30.88 -18.36
CA GLN A 102 -33.57 -31.67 -19.58
C GLN A 102 -34.25 -33.04 -19.52
N ARG A 103 -34.16 -33.73 -18.37
CA ARG A 103 -34.85 -35.02 -18.15
C ARG A 103 -36.36 -34.85 -18.18
N GLU A 104 -36.90 -33.81 -17.56
CA GLU A 104 -38.33 -33.50 -17.54
C GLU A 104 -38.86 -33.15 -18.94
N MET A 105 -38.14 -32.32 -19.69
CA MET A 105 -38.47 -31.98 -21.08
C MET A 105 -38.48 -33.22 -21.97
N SER A 106 -37.47 -34.08 -21.86
CA SER A 106 -37.40 -35.34 -22.60
C SER A 106 -38.59 -36.27 -22.30
N LYS A 107 -39.02 -36.34 -21.02
CA LYS A 107 -40.22 -37.10 -20.63
C LYS A 107 -41.48 -36.52 -21.27
N LYS A 108 -41.70 -35.20 -21.15
CA LYS A 108 -42.84 -34.50 -21.75
C LYS A 108 -42.89 -34.67 -23.27
N GLU A 109 -41.75 -34.59 -23.95
CA GLU A 109 -41.67 -34.84 -25.39
C GLU A 109 -42.06 -36.27 -25.76
N ASN A 110 -41.60 -37.26 -24.99
CA ASN A 110 -41.97 -38.66 -25.21
C ASN A 110 -43.47 -38.91 -24.97
N GLU A 111 -44.04 -38.33 -23.92
CA GLU A 111 -45.48 -38.38 -23.66
C GLU A 111 -46.28 -37.74 -24.79
N ARG A 112 -45.87 -36.55 -25.25
CA ARG A 112 -46.50 -35.88 -26.40
C ARG A 112 -46.43 -36.75 -27.65
N LYS A 113 -45.29 -37.38 -27.93
CA LYS A 113 -45.13 -38.32 -29.05
C LYS A 113 -46.09 -39.51 -28.93
N LYS A 114 -46.25 -40.09 -27.74
CA LYS A 114 -47.20 -41.19 -27.49
C LYS A 114 -48.65 -40.75 -27.72
N ILE A 115 -49.03 -39.55 -27.30
CA ILE A 115 -50.39 -39.01 -27.52
C ILE A 115 -50.65 -38.79 -29.01
N ILE A 116 -49.71 -38.15 -29.71
CA ILE A 116 -49.81 -37.91 -31.15
C ILE A 116 -49.94 -39.24 -31.91
N ALA A 117 -49.15 -40.26 -31.56
CA ALA A 117 -49.24 -41.58 -32.17
C ALA A 117 -50.62 -42.23 -31.97
N ARG A 118 -51.18 -42.16 -30.75
CA ARG A 118 -52.54 -42.65 -30.46
C ARG A 118 -53.61 -41.93 -31.28
N LEU A 119 -53.53 -40.60 -31.38
CA LEU A 119 -54.48 -39.80 -32.16
C LEU A 119 -54.37 -40.10 -33.66
N ARG A 120 -53.15 -40.27 -34.20
CA ARG A 120 -52.94 -40.69 -35.59
C ARG A 120 -53.56 -42.04 -35.88
N HIS A 121 -53.31 -43.05 -35.04
CA HIS A 121 -53.92 -44.37 -35.18
C HIS A 121 -55.44 -44.30 -35.21
N LYS A 122 -56.06 -43.56 -34.28
CA LYS A 122 -57.52 -43.39 -34.25
C LYS A 122 -58.04 -42.67 -35.50
N GLY A 123 -57.30 -41.68 -36.01
CA GLY A 123 -57.62 -41.02 -37.28
C GLY A 123 -57.55 -41.95 -38.49
N GLU A 124 -56.51 -42.79 -38.58
CA GLU A 124 -56.34 -43.80 -39.63
C GLU A 124 -57.44 -44.87 -39.59
N GLU A 125 -57.84 -45.28 -38.39
CA GLU A 125 -58.93 -46.24 -38.19
C GLU A 125 -60.28 -45.67 -38.62
N LEU A 126 -60.60 -44.43 -38.22
CA LEU A 126 -61.81 -43.73 -38.68
C LEU A 126 -61.81 -43.51 -40.19
N LYS A 127 -60.66 -43.14 -40.79
CA LYS A 127 -60.52 -43.03 -42.24
C LYS A 127 -60.78 -44.36 -42.94
N SER A 128 -60.24 -45.45 -42.41
CA SER A 128 -60.46 -46.80 -42.95
C SER A 128 -61.92 -47.25 -42.82
N GLN A 129 -62.62 -46.86 -41.76
CA GLN A 129 -64.06 -47.09 -41.59
C GLN A 129 -64.88 -46.23 -42.55
N ALA A 130 -64.54 -44.96 -42.73
CA ALA A 130 -65.17 -44.05 -43.67
C ALA A 130 -65.00 -44.54 -45.12
N GLU A 131 -63.81 -44.98 -45.52
CA GLU A 131 -63.58 -45.58 -46.85
C GLU A 131 -64.41 -46.86 -47.08
N LYS A 132 -64.64 -47.67 -46.04
CA LYS A 132 -65.54 -48.84 -46.11
C LYS A 132 -67.00 -48.43 -46.19
N ALA A 133 -67.42 -47.41 -45.43
CA ALA A 133 -68.77 -46.86 -45.46
C ALA A 133 -69.05 -46.19 -46.80
N GLU A 134 -68.11 -45.43 -47.36
CA GLU A 134 -68.21 -44.79 -48.68
C GLU A 134 -68.34 -45.84 -49.78
N LYS A 135 -67.56 -46.93 -49.74
CA LYS A 135 -67.72 -48.08 -50.65
C LYS A 135 -69.08 -48.80 -50.53
N ASN A 136 -69.71 -48.76 -49.35
CA ASN A 136 -71.06 -49.29 -49.14
C ASN A 136 -72.15 -48.29 -49.57
N VAL A 137 -71.95 -47.00 -49.34
CA VAL A 137 -72.87 -45.91 -49.71
C VAL A 137 -72.90 -45.70 -51.23
N GLN A 138 -71.78 -45.92 -51.92
CA GLN A 138 -71.72 -45.94 -53.38
C GLN A 138 -72.48 -47.13 -54.01
N LYS A 139 -72.94 -48.10 -53.20
CA LYS A 139 -73.90 -49.15 -53.60
C LYS A 139 -75.36 -48.82 -53.26
N THR A 140 -75.66 -47.73 -52.55
CA THR A 140 -77.00 -47.53 -51.94
C THR A 140 -77.62 -46.14 -52.14
N ILE A 141 -76.94 -45.14 -52.72
CA ILE A 141 -77.58 -43.85 -53.00
C ILE A 141 -78.32 -43.88 -54.34
N THR A 142 -79.61 -44.24 -54.27
CA THR A 142 -80.66 -43.67 -55.13
C THR A 142 -81.66 -42.96 -54.21
N GLN A 143 -81.92 -41.69 -54.53
CA GLN A 143 -82.94 -40.77 -54.03
C GLN A 143 -82.70 -39.96 -52.73
N PRO A 144 -82.86 -38.62 -52.81
CA PRO A 144 -83.01 -37.72 -51.67
C PRO A 144 -84.50 -37.50 -51.35
N ASP A 145 -84.82 -37.04 -50.14
CA ASP A 145 -85.91 -36.07 -50.00
C ASP A 145 -85.79 -35.23 -48.73
N ASP A 146 -86.19 -33.98 -48.91
CA ASP A 146 -86.26 -32.89 -47.96
C ASP A 146 -87.33 -33.15 -46.87
N LEU A 147 -87.28 -32.41 -45.76
CA LEU A 147 -88.30 -31.40 -45.46
C LEU A 147 -88.16 -30.80 -44.04
N ASP A 148 -88.32 -29.49 -44.09
CA ASP A 148 -88.54 -28.46 -43.08
C ASP A 148 -89.81 -28.69 -42.25
N PHE A 149 -89.86 -28.22 -40.99
CA PHE A 149 -91.10 -27.70 -40.38
C PHE A 149 -90.83 -26.79 -39.18
N ASP A 150 -91.26 -25.56 -39.39
CA ASP A 150 -91.46 -24.43 -38.50
C ASP A 150 -92.44 -24.76 -37.34
N THR A 151 -92.25 -24.19 -36.14
CA THR A 151 -93.28 -24.22 -35.08
C THR A 151 -93.32 -22.96 -34.24
N GLN A 152 -94.52 -22.38 -34.24
CA GLN A 152 -95.01 -21.16 -33.62
C GLN A 152 -94.69 -20.95 -32.12
N GLN A 153 -94.22 -19.74 -31.84
CA GLN A 153 -94.85 -18.72 -30.96
C GLN A 153 -95.74 -19.21 -29.79
N VAL A 154 -95.26 -19.02 -28.55
CA VAL A 154 -96.10 -18.59 -27.41
C VAL A 154 -95.27 -17.69 -26.49
N ARG A 155 -95.74 -16.46 -26.27
CA ARG A 155 -95.20 -15.45 -25.35
C ARG A 155 -96.00 -15.53 -24.04
N PRO A 156 -95.39 -15.67 -22.86
CA PRO A 156 -96.12 -15.58 -21.60
C PRO A 156 -96.14 -14.13 -21.09
N GLU A 157 -97.34 -13.64 -20.79
CA GLU A 157 -97.60 -12.45 -19.98
C GLU A 157 -97.20 -12.72 -18.53
N ILE A 158 -96.36 -11.85 -17.98
CA ILE A 158 -95.93 -11.90 -16.57
C ILE A 158 -96.99 -11.15 -15.77
N THR A 159 -97.78 -11.89 -14.99
CA THR A 159 -98.70 -11.38 -13.97
C THR A 159 -98.04 -11.45 -12.59
N GLU A 160 -98.51 -10.61 -11.66
CA GLU A 160 -98.04 -10.36 -10.29
C GLU A 160 -98.00 -11.59 -9.34
N GLU A 161 -97.94 -12.82 -9.86
CA GLU A 161 -97.71 -14.06 -9.09
C GLU A 161 -96.22 -14.33 -8.79
N GLU A 162 -95.28 -13.60 -9.38
CA GLU A 162 -93.84 -13.82 -9.18
C GLU A 162 -93.33 -13.40 -7.80
N GLU A 163 -93.97 -12.44 -7.12
CA GLU A 163 -93.54 -12.01 -5.78
C GLU A 163 -93.96 -12.99 -4.65
N ASN A 164 -95.06 -13.72 -4.83
CA ASN A 164 -95.53 -14.72 -3.85
C ASN A 164 -94.86 -16.10 -4.00
N ASN A 165 -94.05 -16.30 -5.03
CA ASN A 165 -93.30 -17.55 -5.24
C ASN A 165 -91.90 -17.53 -4.60
N ILE A 166 -91.40 -16.38 -4.16
CA ILE A 166 -90.03 -16.24 -3.63
C ILE A 166 -89.83 -17.06 -2.35
N PHE A 167 -90.81 -17.10 -1.46
CA PHE A 167 -90.69 -17.75 -0.14
C PHE A 167 -90.48 -19.28 -0.19
N PRO A 168 -91.24 -20.07 -1.00
CA PRO A 168 -90.95 -21.49 -1.17
C PRO A 168 -89.63 -21.75 -1.91
N TYR A 169 -89.23 -20.90 -2.88
CA TYR A 169 -87.92 -21.00 -3.53
C TYR A 169 -86.76 -20.68 -2.57
N GLU A 170 -86.88 -19.66 -1.72
CA GLU A 170 -85.87 -19.30 -0.73
C GLU A 170 -85.70 -20.42 0.33
N LYS A 171 -86.80 -21.04 0.76
CA LYS A 171 -86.77 -22.18 1.66
C LYS A 171 -86.16 -23.44 1.02
N ALA A 172 -86.44 -23.67 -0.27
CA ALA A 172 -85.81 -24.75 -1.04
C ALA A 172 -84.31 -24.48 -1.25
N PHE A 173 -83.94 -23.24 -1.56
CA PHE A 173 -82.56 -22.81 -1.70
C PHE A 173 -81.79 -23.01 -0.39
N ARG A 174 -82.34 -22.56 0.74
CA ARG A 174 -81.72 -22.74 2.07
C ARG A 174 -81.49 -24.22 2.41
N ARG A 175 -82.46 -25.09 2.12
CA ARG A 175 -82.31 -26.55 2.29
C ARG A 175 -81.25 -27.16 1.38
N ILE A 176 -81.17 -26.70 0.13
CA ILE A 176 -80.12 -27.12 -0.81
C ILE A 176 -78.76 -26.63 -0.32
N SER A 177 -78.65 -25.38 0.14
CA SER A 177 -77.42 -24.81 0.71
C SER A 177 -76.93 -25.58 1.92
N GLU A 178 -77.83 -25.90 2.86
CA GLU A 178 -77.55 -26.69 4.07
C GLU A 178 -77.16 -28.14 3.72
N ALA A 179 -77.83 -28.76 2.74
CA ALA A 179 -77.51 -30.13 2.30
C ALA A 179 -76.23 -30.23 1.44
N THR A 180 -75.81 -29.13 0.80
CA THR A 180 -74.61 -29.08 -0.07
C THR A 180 -73.40 -28.48 0.63
N GLY A 181 -73.55 -27.93 1.85
CA GLY A 181 -72.45 -27.33 2.62
C GLY A 181 -71.83 -26.09 1.96
N CYS A 182 -72.51 -25.50 0.97
CA CYS A 182 -71.99 -24.36 0.21
C CYS A 182 -71.80 -23.09 1.04
N THR A 183 -72.57 -22.92 2.13
CA THR A 183 -72.42 -21.80 3.06
C THR A 183 -71.15 -21.93 3.92
N ASP A 184 -70.86 -23.13 4.44
CA ASP A 184 -69.67 -23.36 5.28
C ASP A 184 -68.36 -23.22 4.47
N MET A 185 -68.34 -23.69 3.22
CA MET A 185 -67.19 -23.51 2.33
C MET A 185 -66.93 -22.04 1.94
N GLN A 186 -67.96 -21.19 1.99
CA GLN A 186 -67.83 -19.77 1.72
C GLN A 186 -67.15 -19.07 2.91
N ASP A 187 -67.59 -19.36 4.13
CA ASP A 187 -67.02 -18.81 5.36
C ASP A 187 -65.57 -19.25 5.59
N GLU A 188 -65.23 -20.52 5.29
CA GLU A 188 -63.85 -21.00 5.36
C GLU A 188 -62.92 -20.29 4.37
N LYS A 189 -63.40 -19.99 3.16
CA LYS A 189 -62.64 -19.21 2.16
C LYS A 189 -62.40 -17.78 2.65
N TYR A 190 -63.41 -17.12 3.21
CA TYR A 190 -63.25 -15.76 3.76
C TYR A 190 -62.24 -15.74 4.91
N GLN A 191 -62.31 -16.70 5.83
CA GLN A 191 -61.32 -16.82 6.92
C GLN A 191 -59.91 -17.08 6.40
N HIS A 192 -59.75 -17.90 5.35
CA HIS A 192 -58.44 -18.14 4.74
C HIS A 192 -57.87 -16.88 4.06
N PHE A 193 -58.70 -16.12 3.34
CA PHE A 193 -58.27 -14.85 2.75
C PHE A 193 -57.88 -13.81 3.81
N GLU A 194 -58.60 -13.74 4.93
CA GLU A 194 -58.26 -12.82 6.02
C GLU A 194 -56.91 -13.18 6.68
N LYS A 195 -56.66 -14.48 6.90
CA LYS A 195 -55.36 -14.97 7.40
C LYS A 195 -54.22 -14.64 6.42
N LEU A 196 -54.42 -14.92 5.13
CA LEU A 196 -53.41 -14.64 4.09
C LEU A 196 -53.11 -13.14 3.97
N LYS A 197 -54.12 -12.29 4.21
CA LYS A 197 -53.96 -10.84 4.25
C LYS A 197 -53.13 -10.39 5.46
N GLN A 198 -53.40 -10.94 6.65
CA GLN A 198 -52.63 -10.66 7.86
C GLN A 198 -51.17 -11.11 7.71
N GLU A 199 -50.94 -12.33 7.21
CA GLU A 199 -49.60 -12.86 6.94
C GLU A 199 -48.84 -11.98 5.93
N ASN A 200 -49.51 -11.52 4.86
CA ASN A 200 -48.90 -10.58 3.92
C ASN A 200 -48.57 -9.23 4.56
N GLU A 201 -49.42 -8.69 5.44
CA GLU A 201 -49.13 -7.44 6.17
C GLU A 201 -47.94 -7.58 7.11
N GLU A 202 -47.81 -8.71 7.81
CA GLU A 202 -46.67 -9.01 8.68
C GLU A 202 -45.36 -9.10 7.88
N VAL A 203 -45.35 -9.88 6.79
CA VAL A 203 -44.19 -10.02 5.91
C VAL A 203 -43.79 -8.68 5.30
N LEU A 204 -44.76 -7.85 4.93
CA LEU A 204 -44.51 -6.52 4.35
C LEU A 204 -43.89 -5.56 5.39
N LEU A 205 -44.30 -5.67 6.66
CA LEU A 205 -43.69 -4.94 7.77
C LEU A 205 -42.24 -5.40 8.04
N GLU A 206 -41.97 -6.71 8.02
CA GLU A 206 -40.61 -7.24 8.16
C GLU A 206 -39.71 -6.80 7.01
N LEU A 207 -40.17 -6.92 5.76
CA LEU A 207 -39.43 -6.46 4.59
C LEU A 207 -39.13 -4.97 4.63
N LYS A 208 -40.05 -4.14 5.16
CA LYS A 208 -39.79 -2.71 5.37
C LYS A 208 -38.68 -2.48 6.38
N LYS A 209 -38.71 -3.17 7.53
CA LYS A 209 -37.66 -3.07 8.55
C LYS A 209 -36.31 -3.53 8.01
N GLU A 210 -36.28 -4.63 7.26
CA GLU A 210 -35.06 -5.16 6.66
C GLU A 210 -34.49 -4.21 5.60
N LYS A 211 -35.36 -3.59 4.79
CA LYS A 211 -34.98 -2.53 3.86
C LYS A 211 -34.37 -1.33 4.58
N GLU A 212 -35.00 -0.83 5.64
CA GLU A 212 -34.48 0.28 6.44
C GLU A 212 -33.10 -0.05 7.03
N LEU A 213 -32.95 -1.25 7.60
CA LEU A 213 -31.68 -1.72 8.16
C LEU A 213 -30.59 -1.80 7.09
N ARG A 214 -30.92 -2.31 5.89
CA ARG A 214 -29.97 -2.38 4.77
C ARG A 214 -29.56 -1.00 4.26
N ILE A 215 -30.48 -0.04 4.24
CA ILE A 215 -30.16 1.35 3.87
C ILE A 215 -29.17 1.94 4.89
N GLN A 216 -29.42 1.75 6.18
CA GLN A 216 -28.54 2.27 7.22
C GLN A 216 -27.14 1.65 7.16
N GLN A 217 -27.03 0.32 6.96
CA GLN A 217 -25.75 -0.35 6.75
C GLN A 217 -25.00 0.18 5.52
N PHE A 218 -25.71 0.50 4.44
CA PHE A 218 -25.11 1.06 3.25
C PHE A 218 -24.58 2.48 3.48
N GLU A 219 -25.34 3.32 4.19
CA GLU A 219 -24.90 4.66 4.57
C GLU A 219 -23.66 4.62 5.47
N ASP A 220 -23.67 3.77 6.51
CA ASP A 220 -22.53 3.60 7.42
C ASP A 220 -21.27 3.15 6.67
N MET A 221 -21.41 2.19 5.76
CA MET A 221 -20.31 1.70 4.93
C MET A 221 -19.78 2.82 4.01
N LYS A 222 -20.67 3.54 3.33
CA LYS A 222 -20.31 4.63 2.42
C LYS A 222 -19.52 5.72 3.14
N TYR A 223 -20.02 6.21 4.28
CA TYR A 223 -19.37 7.29 5.02
C TYR A 223 -18.09 6.83 5.72
N SER A 224 -18.03 5.58 6.21
CA SER A 224 -16.81 5.02 6.80
C SER A 224 -15.71 4.81 5.76
N GLU A 225 -16.04 4.31 4.57
CA GLU A 225 -15.05 4.10 3.51
C GLU A 225 -14.52 5.42 2.97
N GLU A 226 -15.38 6.41 2.80
CA GLU A 226 -14.98 7.74 2.31
C GLU A 226 -14.09 8.48 3.32
N ALA A 227 -14.37 8.34 4.62
CA ALA A 227 -13.51 8.86 5.69
C ALA A 227 -12.12 8.16 5.71
N LYS A 228 -12.07 6.83 5.53
CA LYS A 228 -10.82 6.08 5.46
C LYS A 228 -10.00 6.47 4.22
N LEU A 229 -10.62 6.51 3.04
CA LEU A 229 -9.98 6.95 1.80
C LEU A 229 -9.41 8.38 1.92
N SER A 230 -10.15 9.29 2.55
CA SER A 230 -9.67 10.66 2.79
C SER A 230 -8.45 10.70 3.72
N SER A 231 -8.46 9.88 4.77
CA SER A 231 -7.32 9.76 5.69
C SER A 231 -6.09 9.18 4.99
N ASP A 232 -6.27 8.10 4.23
CA ASP A 232 -5.19 7.41 3.53
C ASP A 232 -4.57 8.32 2.46
N MET A 233 -5.39 9.08 1.73
CA MET A 233 -4.91 10.03 0.72
C MET A 233 -4.05 11.14 1.35
N LYS A 234 -4.44 11.67 2.51
CA LYS A 234 -3.63 12.65 3.27
C LYS A 234 -2.32 12.06 3.79
N MET A 235 -2.32 10.79 4.20
CA MET A 235 -1.11 10.10 4.64
C MET A 235 -0.15 9.85 3.48
N LEU A 236 -0.69 9.46 2.32
CA LEU A 236 0.06 9.29 1.09
C LEU A 236 0.73 10.60 0.67
N GLU A 237 -0.04 11.70 0.60
CA GLU A 237 0.47 13.03 0.24
C GLU A 237 1.61 13.49 1.18
N LYS A 238 1.48 13.26 2.49
CA LYS A 238 2.56 13.54 3.45
C LYS A 238 3.81 12.69 3.19
N SER A 239 3.64 11.42 2.86
CA SER A 239 4.75 10.51 2.57
C SER A 239 5.47 10.90 1.27
N GLU A 240 4.73 11.29 0.23
CA GLU A 240 5.29 11.79 -1.03
C GLU A 240 6.07 13.08 -0.80
N HIS A 241 5.52 14.01 0.00
CA HIS A 241 6.21 15.24 0.33
C HIS A 241 7.52 15.00 1.09
N GLN A 242 7.51 14.07 2.07
CA GLN A 242 8.74 13.69 2.79
C GLN A 242 9.76 13.04 1.86
N LEU A 243 9.32 12.16 0.96
CA LEU A 243 10.19 11.51 -0.01
C LEU A 243 10.85 12.55 -0.93
N GLN A 244 10.09 13.55 -1.38
CA GLN A 244 10.61 14.63 -2.22
C GLN A 244 11.67 15.47 -1.49
N ILE A 245 11.44 15.81 -0.21
CA ILE A 245 12.42 16.52 0.61
C ILE A 245 13.70 15.69 0.78
N GLN A 246 13.58 14.39 1.03
CA GLN A 246 14.73 13.49 1.19
C GLN A 246 15.50 13.33 -0.13
N GLN A 247 14.81 13.24 -1.26
CA GLN A 247 15.45 13.22 -2.58
C GLN A 247 16.25 14.49 -2.85
N GLN A 248 15.67 15.67 -2.58
CA GLN A 248 16.39 16.95 -2.72
C GLN A 248 17.61 17.03 -1.80
N SER A 249 17.49 16.56 -0.55
CA SER A 249 18.61 16.52 0.39
C SER A 249 19.74 15.60 -0.09
N ARG A 250 19.38 14.41 -0.62
CA ARG A 250 20.33 13.47 -1.21
C ARG A 250 21.05 14.08 -2.40
N ASP A 251 20.31 14.72 -3.30
CA ASP A 251 20.89 15.31 -4.51
C ASP A 251 21.84 16.47 -4.16
N ALA A 252 21.46 17.32 -3.20
CA ALA A 252 22.35 18.37 -2.67
C ALA A 252 23.62 17.79 -2.00
N ALA A 253 23.50 16.69 -1.26
CA ALA A 253 24.65 16.01 -0.67
C ALA A 253 25.57 15.39 -1.74
N ALA A 254 24.99 14.82 -2.79
CA ALA A 254 25.73 14.25 -3.92
C ALA A 254 26.51 15.34 -4.68
N GLU A 255 25.90 16.50 -4.94
CA GLU A 255 26.57 17.65 -5.54
C GLU A 255 27.73 18.16 -4.67
N ARG A 256 27.52 18.30 -3.36
CA ARG A 256 28.60 18.68 -2.43
C ARG A 256 29.76 17.69 -2.46
N LEU A 257 29.46 16.39 -2.46
CA LEU A 257 30.47 15.34 -2.53
C LEU A 257 31.22 15.36 -3.87
N ALA A 258 30.53 15.60 -4.98
CA ALA A 258 31.16 15.78 -6.28
C ALA A 258 32.09 17.01 -6.31
N GLY A 259 31.64 18.13 -5.73
CA GLY A 259 32.45 19.34 -5.54
C GLY A 259 33.71 19.07 -4.73
N LEU A 260 33.58 18.40 -3.58
CA LEU A 260 34.71 18.04 -2.73
C LEU A 260 35.70 17.11 -3.45
N LYS A 261 35.21 16.08 -4.16
CA LYS A 261 36.07 15.20 -4.97
C LYS A 261 36.85 15.98 -6.04
N LYS A 262 36.21 16.93 -6.71
CA LYS A 262 36.89 17.81 -7.67
C LYS A 262 37.98 18.65 -6.99
N THR A 263 37.69 19.27 -5.85
CA THR A 263 38.70 20.03 -5.10
C THR A 263 39.86 19.17 -4.63
N LEU A 264 39.59 17.96 -4.13
CA LEU A 264 40.62 17.01 -3.69
C LEU A 264 41.52 16.57 -4.85
N SER A 265 40.94 16.31 -6.03
CA SER A 265 41.73 15.99 -7.23
C SER A 265 42.64 17.16 -7.65
N SER A 266 42.13 18.40 -7.59
CA SER A 266 42.93 19.61 -7.82
C SER A 266 44.09 19.74 -6.82
N ILE A 267 43.82 19.52 -5.53
CA ILE A 267 44.85 19.55 -4.48
C ILE A 267 45.89 18.45 -4.73
N LYS A 268 45.47 17.23 -5.08
CA LYS A 268 46.39 16.11 -5.39
C LYS A 268 47.33 16.48 -6.54
N VAL A 269 46.82 17.10 -7.60
CA VAL A 269 47.65 17.56 -8.74
C VAL A 269 48.60 18.69 -8.31
N GLN A 270 48.09 19.71 -7.61
CA GLN A 270 48.91 20.83 -7.14
C GLN A 270 50.03 20.37 -6.20
N LEU A 271 49.73 19.43 -5.32
CA LEU A 271 50.67 18.86 -4.37
C LEU A 271 51.68 17.95 -5.07
N GLY A 272 51.28 17.18 -6.09
CA GLY A 272 52.20 16.46 -6.96
C GLY A 272 53.20 17.39 -7.65
N ASN A 273 52.72 18.50 -8.22
CA ASN A 273 53.59 19.51 -8.84
C ASN A 273 54.54 20.17 -7.83
N LEU A 274 54.09 20.37 -6.58
CA LEU A 274 54.93 20.89 -5.50
C LEU A 274 56.01 19.87 -5.11
N ALA A 275 55.64 18.61 -4.95
CA ALA A 275 56.57 17.52 -4.65
C ALA A 275 57.63 17.34 -5.76
N GLU A 276 57.24 17.45 -7.03
CA GLU A 276 58.15 17.43 -8.18
C GLU A 276 59.16 18.59 -8.10
N LYS A 277 58.72 19.80 -7.77
CA LYS A 277 59.61 20.95 -7.56
C LYS A 277 60.58 20.73 -6.40
N LEU A 278 60.17 20.04 -5.34
CA LEU A 278 60.96 19.77 -4.14
C LEU A 278 61.80 18.49 -4.22
N GLN A 279 61.80 17.77 -5.35
CA GLN A 279 62.47 16.47 -5.49
C GLN A 279 63.99 16.49 -5.21
N HIS A 280 64.62 17.65 -5.30
CA HIS A 280 66.06 17.83 -5.10
C HIS A 280 66.48 17.90 -3.62
N ILE A 281 65.52 17.97 -2.69
CA ILE A 281 65.77 18.01 -1.24
C ILE A 281 65.59 16.60 -0.68
N ASN A 282 66.68 16.02 -0.20
CA ASN A 282 66.69 14.65 0.33
C ASN A 282 66.22 14.62 1.78
N LEU A 283 65.21 13.81 2.07
CA LEU A 283 64.82 13.45 3.44
C LEU A 283 65.53 12.18 3.90
N PRO A 284 65.71 12.00 5.23
CA PRO A 284 66.08 10.71 5.81
C PRO A 284 65.07 9.62 5.44
N GLU A 285 65.56 8.42 5.11
CA GLU A 285 64.82 7.25 4.59
C GLU A 285 63.61 6.81 5.43
N ASP A 286 63.56 7.19 6.71
CA ASP A 286 62.44 6.89 7.62
C ASP A 286 61.20 7.78 7.43
N LYS A 287 61.31 8.91 6.70
CA LYS A 287 60.25 9.93 6.55
C LYS A 287 59.65 10.03 5.14
N SER A 288 60.03 9.15 4.22
CA SER A 288 59.47 9.10 2.86
C SER A 288 58.08 8.45 2.85
N ILE A 289 57.22 8.86 1.90
CA ILE A 289 55.89 8.28 1.70
C ILE A 289 55.96 6.76 1.58
N LYS A 290 55.25 6.04 2.46
CA LYS A 290 55.13 4.57 2.45
C LYS A 290 53.76 4.10 1.96
N VAL A 291 52.85 5.01 1.64
CA VAL A 291 51.45 4.70 1.32
C VAL A 291 51.17 4.70 -0.18
N HIS A 292 50.29 3.78 -0.59
CA HIS A 292 49.87 3.58 -1.98
C HIS A 292 49.17 4.83 -2.56
N PRO A 293 49.40 5.20 -3.83
CA PRO A 293 48.84 6.41 -4.48
C PRO A 293 47.31 6.53 -4.48
N ASP A 294 46.61 5.42 -4.31
CA ASP A 294 45.14 5.33 -4.26
C ASP A 294 44.56 5.30 -2.84
N SER A 295 45.40 5.36 -1.80
CA SER A 295 44.92 5.46 -0.41
C SER A 295 44.42 6.86 -0.10
N ASP A 296 43.36 6.97 0.69
CA ASP A 296 42.82 8.24 1.19
C ASP A 296 43.86 9.05 2.00
N GLN A 297 44.86 8.37 2.58
CA GLN A 297 45.95 9.01 3.33
C GLN A 297 47.10 9.53 2.46
N PHE A 298 47.15 9.18 1.17
CA PHE A 298 48.26 9.56 0.29
C PHE A 298 48.44 11.07 0.16
N VAL A 299 47.34 11.82 0.03
CA VAL A 299 47.40 13.30 -0.08
C VAL A 299 47.90 13.93 1.22
N LEU A 300 47.54 13.36 2.38
CA LEU A 300 47.99 13.85 3.68
C LEU A 300 49.48 13.59 3.88
N GLU A 301 49.95 12.39 3.56
CA GLU A 301 51.37 12.05 3.67
C GLU A 301 52.24 12.86 2.70
N LEU A 302 51.79 13.03 1.45
CA LEU A 302 52.47 13.88 0.48
C LEU A 302 52.53 15.34 0.93
N LEU A 303 51.51 15.82 1.66
CA LEU A 303 51.50 17.16 2.23
C LEU A 303 52.53 17.28 3.36
N THR A 304 52.57 16.30 4.26
CA THR A 304 53.58 16.27 5.33
C THR A 304 55.00 16.17 4.79
N GLU A 305 55.23 15.43 3.71
CA GLU A 305 56.53 15.36 3.06
C GLU A 305 56.92 16.72 2.45
N CYS A 306 56.01 17.35 1.71
CA CYS A 306 56.24 18.68 1.16
C CYS A 306 56.54 19.71 2.25
N GLU A 307 55.82 19.66 3.37
CA GLU A 307 56.04 20.55 4.52
C GLU A 307 57.44 20.39 5.12
N LEU A 308 57.89 19.16 5.35
CA LEU A 308 59.23 18.89 5.87
C LEU A 308 60.33 19.35 4.90
N LYS A 309 60.16 19.13 3.59
CA LYS A 309 61.12 19.63 2.58
C LYS A 309 61.19 21.15 2.56
N ILE A 310 60.06 21.83 2.68
CA ILE A 310 60.00 23.29 2.74
C ILE A 310 60.65 23.81 4.03
N GLN A 311 60.48 23.13 5.17
CA GLN A 311 61.15 23.49 6.42
C GLN A 311 62.67 23.41 6.29
N ILE A 312 63.19 22.35 5.66
CA ILE A 312 64.63 22.20 5.39
C ILE A 312 65.14 23.34 4.50
N LEU A 313 64.42 23.66 3.42
CA LEU A 313 64.76 24.81 2.57
C LEU A 313 64.81 26.12 3.35
N GLN A 314 63.91 26.33 4.32
CA GLN A 314 63.87 27.55 5.13
C GLN A 314 65.04 27.65 6.13
N GLU A 315 65.69 26.54 6.46
CA GLU A 315 66.84 26.50 7.38
C GLU A 315 68.18 26.74 6.65
N ASP A 316 68.24 26.48 5.34
CA ASP A 316 69.38 26.76 4.46
C ASP A 316 69.68 28.27 4.34
N PRO A 317 70.96 28.67 4.13
CA PRO A 317 71.37 30.08 4.14
C PRO A 317 70.72 30.92 3.02
N GLU A 318 70.43 30.34 1.85
CA GLU A 318 69.66 31.00 0.78
C GLU A 318 68.16 31.11 1.12
N GLY A 319 67.61 30.14 1.87
CA GLY A 319 66.23 30.15 2.32
C GLY A 319 65.95 31.15 3.43
N LYS A 320 66.94 31.43 4.30
CA LYS A 320 66.86 32.51 5.30
C LYS A 320 66.74 33.89 4.65
N ASP A 321 67.43 34.12 3.52
CA ASP A 321 67.36 35.37 2.76
C ASP A 321 65.97 35.54 2.08
N LEU A 322 65.38 34.44 1.59
CA LEU A 322 64.00 34.42 1.08
C LEU A 322 62.96 34.59 2.18
N LYS A 323 63.18 34.01 3.38
CA LYS A 323 62.31 34.16 4.55
C LYS A 323 62.27 35.60 5.04
N MET A 324 63.42 36.28 5.12
CA MET A 324 63.48 37.71 5.40
C MET A 324 62.69 38.53 4.37
N LYS A 325 62.88 38.28 3.06
CA LYS A 325 62.13 38.99 2.00
C LYS A 325 60.62 38.74 2.06
N ARG A 326 60.20 37.52 2.39
CA ARG A 326 58.78 37.18 2.57
C ARG A 326 58.17 37.92 3.76
N ASP A 327 58.85 37.91 4.91
CA ASP A 327 58.37 38.57 6.12
C ASP A 327 58.34 40.10 5.93
N GLU A 328 59.28 40.66 5.15
CA GLU A 328 59.27 42.07 4.72
C GLU A 328 58.11 42.40 3.76
N LEU A 329 57.74 41.47 2.87
CA LEU A 329 56.57 41.60 1.98
C LEU A 329 55.24 41.51 2.74
N PHE A 330 55.12 40.58 3.69
CA PHE A 330 53.93 40.49 4.56
C PHE A 330 53.74 41.75 5.39
N ALA A 331 54.82 42.27 6.00
CA ALA A 331 54.79 43.55 6.69
C ALA A 331 54.41 44.71 5.76
N LYS A 332 54.84 44.71 4.49
CA LYS A 332 54.43 45.71 3.48
C LYS A 332 52.95 45.60 3.08
N VAL A 333 52.35 44.41 3.15
CA VAL A 333 50.92 44.19 2.85
C VAL A 333 50.05 44.56 4.06
N GLU A 334 50.45 44.20 5.28
CA GLU A 334 49.77 44.63 6.51
C GLU A 334 49.78 46.15 6.67
N ASN A 335 50.94 46.80 6.50
CA ASN A 335 51.06 48.27 6.54
C ASN A 335 50.30 48.98 5.41
N LYS A 336 50.04 48.31 4.27
CA LYS A 336 49.17 48.82 3.20
C LYS A 336 47.68 48.66 3.53
N SER A 337 47.31 47.73 4.39
CA SER A 337 45.92 47.53 4.81
C SER A 337 45.50 48.44 5.96
N GLU A 338 46.45 48.94 6.76
CA GLU A 338 46.20 49.85 7.89
C GLU A 338 46.15 51.35 7.51
N ASN A 339 46.35 51.73 6.23
CA ASN A 339 46.28 53.14 5.82
C ASN A 339 45.36 53.36 4.60
N PRO A 340 44.03 53.39 4.78
CA PRO A 340 43.07 53.65 3.71
C PRO A 340 42.69 55.14 3.53
N GLU A 341 43.39 56.11 4.15
CA GLU A 341 42.92 57.51 4.15
C GLU A 341 43.58 58.48 3.15
N ASN A 342 44.51 58.06 2.30
CA ASN A 342 45.10 58.98 1.29
C ASN A 342 45.05 58.40 -0.12
N GLN A 343 43.85 58.24 -0.67
CA GLN A 343 43.60 58.17 -2.12
C GLN A 343 42.09 58.31 -2.43
N THR A 344 41.48 59.42 -2.03
CA THR A 344 40.14 59.82 -2.51
C THR A 344 40.02 61.35 -2.62
N GLN A 345 41.07 62.00 -3.10
CA GLN A 345 41.01 63.37 -3.61
C GLN A 345 41.77 63.43 -4.94
N GLU A 346 41.12 62.94 -6.00
CA GLU A 346 41.29 63.42 -7.39
C GLU A 346 40.41 62.55 -8.29
N LEU A 347 39.11 62.83 -8.31
CA LEU A 347 38.16 62.48 -9.38
C LEU A 347 36.82 63.13 -9.04
N GLY A 348 36.85 64.46 -9.03
CA GLY A 348 35.72 65.29 -8.67
C GLY A 348 36.00 66.73 -9.06
N LYS A 349 36.23 66.96 -10.35
CA LYS A 349 36.18 68.25 -11.05
C LYS A 349 36.43 68.00 -12.53
N GLU A 350 35.35 67.78 -13.27
CA GLU A 350 35.13 68.33 -14.61
C GLU A 350 33.65 68.11 -14.95
N THR A 351 32.83 69.03 -14.46
CA THR A 351 31.59 69.44 -15.12
C THR A 351 31.96 70.41 -16.24
N ASP A 352 31.27 70.30 -17.38
CA ASP A 352 30.69 71.39 -18.19
C ASP A 352 30.78 71.13 -19.70
N PHE A 353 29.71 70.57 -20.30
CA PHE A 353 28.80 71.19 -21.27
C PHE A 353 27.83 70.18 -21.91
#